data_AF-A0A5C7VU24-F1
#
_entry.id   AF-A0A5C7VU24-F1
#
_cell.length_a   1.000
_cell.length_b   1.000
_cell.length_c   1.000
_cell.angle_alpha   90.00
_cell.angle_beta   90.00
_cell.angle_gamma   90.00
#
_symmetry.space_group_name_H-M   'P 1'
#
loop_
_entity.id
_entity.type
_entity.pdbx_description
1 polymer ?
#
loop_
_entity_poly.entity_id
_entity_poly.type
_entity_poly.pdbx_seq_one_letter_code
_entity_poly.pdbx_strand_id
1 'polypeptide(L)'
;MADDQLQPAPASLERGRLRKAPENFIDRAGVGTVFAEGKRGRRDFIRGAFAAALAGGAATQVAAQGDGDPAILKLPAHSTGLGQPVVTDGYGRPSKYEGNVQRRQSPGRTQTNQASVSFAPLQSLFGIVTPSGLHFERHHQGWWDIDPAQHRFMVNGMVKTPKVFTMDEIMRLPSVSRFYFIECGANTGMEWGNV
;
A
#
# COMPACT_ATOMS: atom_id res chain seq x y z
N MET A 1 -19.47 36.70 27.24
CA MET A 1 -19.10 36.90 28.66
C MET A 1 -20.09 36.06 29.45
N ALA A 2 -19.67 34.85 29.82
CA ALA A 2 -19.55 34.40 31.22
C ALA A 2 -20.93 34.46 31.92
N ASP A 3 -21.52 33.36 32.37
CA ASP A 3 -20.92 32.49 33.38
C ASP A 3 -21.64 31.13 33.40
N ASP A 4 -20.86 30.06 33.28
CA ASP A 4 -21.30 28.68 33.48
C ASP A 4 -21.23 28.35 34.98
N GLN A 5 -22.36 28.50 35.66
CA GLN A 5 -22.49 28.27 37.11
C GLN A 5 -22.71 26.77 37.37
N LEU A 6 -21.61 26.02 37.46
CA LEU A 6 -21.58 24.65 37.94
C LEU A 6 -22.11 24.56 39.38
N GLN A 7 -23.14 23.73 39.57
CA GLN A 7 -23.70 23.41 40.89
C GLN A 7 -22.69 22.65 41.77
N PRO A 8 -22.61 22.94 43.07
CA PRO A 8 -21.72 22.22 43.98
C PRO A 8 -22.25 20.82 44.30
N ALA A 9 -21.33 19.84 44.31
CA ALA A 9 -21.62 18.48 44.74
C ALA A 9 -22.01 18.40 46.23
N PRO A 10 -22.96 17.52 46.62
CA PRO A 10 -23.38 17.39 48.01
C PRO A 10 -22.29 16.75 48.89
N ALA A 11 -22.20 17.25 50.11
CA ALA A 11 -21.27 16.80 51.15
C ALA A 11 -21.62 15.40 51.66
N SER A 12 -20.69 14.45 51.53
CA SER A 12 -20.61 13.27 52.41
C SER A 12 -19.43 13.45 53.37
N LEU A 13 -19.77 13.64 54.64
CA LEU A 13 -18.86 13.85 55.76
C LEU A 13 -18.38 12.51 56.33
N GLU A 14 -17.17 12.11 56.00
CA GLU A 14 -16.27 11.53 57.01
C GLU A 14 -14.91 12.23 56.90
N ARG A 15 -14.66 13.17 57.81
CA ARG A 15 -13.35 13.81 57.92
C ARG A 15 -12.39 12.82 58.58
N GLY A 16 -11.51 12.22 57.80
CA GLY A 16 -10.41 11.39 58.31
C GLY A 16 -9.59 12.15 59.34
N ARG A 17 -9.50 11.62 60.56
CA ARG A 17 -8.73 12.20 61.66
C ARG A 17 -7.24 12.02 61.37
N LEU A 18 -6.50 13.11 61.11
CA LEU A 18 -5.04 13.08 61.01
C LEU A 18 -4.45 12.62 62.36
N ARG A 19 -3.89 11.41 62.40
CA ARG A 19 -3.01 10.97 63.51
C ARG A 19 -1.60 11.41 63.17
N LYS A 20 -0.91 12.05 64.10
CA LYS A 20 0.54 12.30 63.97
C LYS A 20 1.25 10.97 63.72
N ALA A 21 2.08 10.91 62.69
CA ALA A 21 2.90 9.73 62.41
C ALA A 21 3.76 9.44 63.66
N PRO A 22 3.93 8.18 64.08
CA PRO A 22 4.81 7.86 65.18
C PRO A 22 6.26 8.10 64.75
N GLU A 23 6.73 9.31 65.04
CA GLU A 23 8.13 9.69 64.94
C GLU A 23 8.85 8.92 66.05
N ASN A 24 9.34 7.69 65.78
CA ASN A 24 10.41 6.94 66.49
C ASN A 24 10.35 5.40 66.25
N PHE A 25 10.10 4.94 65.02
CA PHE A 25 10.09 3.48 64.73
C PHE A 25 11.46 2.83 64.57
N ILE A 26 12.52 3.62 64.46
CA ILE A 26 13.87 3.10 64.20
C ILE A 26 14.77 3.54 65.35
N ASP A 27 15.20 2.59 66.16
CA ASP A 27 16.19 2.83 67.20
C ASP A 27 17.58 3.06 66.58
N ARG A 28 18.55 3.49 67.39
CA ARG A 28 19.92 3.75 66.88
C ARG A 28 20.54 2.52 66.19
N ALA A 29 20.15 1.32 66.60
CA ALA A 29 20.58 0.09 65.96
C ALA A 29 19.99 -0.05 64.55
N GLY A 30 18.69 0.18 64.38
CA GLY A 30 18.01 0.19 63.10
C GLY A 30 18.53 1.27 62.15
N VAL A 31 18.90 2.45 62.66
CA VAL A 31 19.58 3.48 61.86
C VAL A 31 20.94 2.98 61.37
N GLY A 32 21.70 2.31 62.24
CA GLY A 32 22.97 1.65 61.88
C GLY A 32 22.79 0.59 60.78
N THR A 33 21.75 -0.24 60.89
CA THR A 33 21.40 -1.26 59.89
C THR A 33 21.06 -0.64 58.55
N VAL A 34 20.22 0.40 58.51
CA VAL A 34 19.86 1.12 57.28
C VAL A 34 21.09 1.74 56.60
N PHE A 35 22.05 2.29 57.38
CA PHE A 35 23.30 2.80 56.80
C PHE A 35 24.23 1.68 56.31
N ALA A 36 24.30 0.54 57.00
CA ALA A 36 25.12 -0.60 56.59
C ALA A 36 24.55 -1.32 55.35
N GLU A 37 23.23 -1.44 55.24
CA GLU A 37 22.54 -1.96 54.06
C GLU A 37 22.49 -0.94 52.92
N GLY A 38 22.39 0.35 53.23
CA GLY A 38 22.47 1.44 52.25
C GLY A 38 23.84 1.54 51.57
N LYS A 39 24.92 1.20 52.30
CA LYS A 39 26.25 0.97 51.70
C LYS A 39 26.19 -0.26 50.78
N ARG A 40 25.78 -1.42 51.27
CA ARG A 40 25.69 -2.67 50.48
C ARG A 40 24.60 -2.70 49.38
N GLY A 41 23.82 -1.64 49.22
CA GLY A 41 22.69 -1.57 48.30
C GLY A 41 23.07 -1.14 46.88
N ARG A 42 22.03 -0.75 46.12
CA ARG A 42 22.07 -0.40 44.69
C ARG A 42 23.21 0.55 44.28
N ARG A 43 23.66 1.45 45.17
CA ARG A 43 24.73 2.41 44.89
C ARG A 43 26.13 1.78 44.86
N ASP A 44 26.45 0.86 45.75
CA ASP A 44 27.73 0.14 45.69
C ASP A 44 27.71 -0.95 44.61
N PHE A 45 26.54 -1.51 44.28
CA PHE A 45 26.38 -2.33 43.07
C PHE A 45 26.66 -1.53 41.79
N ILE A 46 26.11 -0.31 41.65
CA ILE A 46 26.38 0.56 40.50
C ILE A 46 27.85 0.98 40.47
N ARG A 47 28.45 1.36 41.61
CA ARG A 47 29.87 1.70 41.68
C ARG A 47 30.78 0.51 41.37
N GLY A 48 30.43 -0.68 41.86
CA GLY A 48 31.13 -1.92 41.55
C GLY A 48 31.02 -2.31 40.07
N ALA A 49 29.83 -2.17 39.48
CA ALA A 49 29.62 -2.39 38.05
C ALA A 49 30.39 -1.38 37.18
N PHE A 50 30.46 -0.11 37.61
CA PHE A 50 31.23 0.92 36.90
C PHE A 50 32.74 0.71 37.03
N ALA A 51 33.21 0.30 38.22
CA ALA A 51 34.62 -0.06 38.43
C ALA A 51 35.01 -1.33 37.65
N ALA A 52 34.13 -2.33 37.57
CA ALA A 52 34.31 -3.51 36.74
C ALA A 52 34.32 -3.17 35.23
N ALA A 53 33.51 -2.20 34.78
CA ALA A 53 33.51 -1.72 33.41
C ALA A 53 34.80 -0.95 33.04
N LEU A 54 35.42 -0.26 34.00
CA LEU A 54 36.69 0.45 33.80
C LEU A 54 37.92 -0.48 33.88
N ALA A 55 37.87 -1.54 34.70
CA ALA A 55 38.94 -2.53 34.79
C ALA A 55 38.86 -3.62 33.70
N GLY A 56 37.66 -3.89 33.17
CA GLY A 56 37.40 -4.83 32.07
C GLY A 56 37.55 -4.20 30.69
N GLY A 57 38.65 -3.46 30.46
CA GLY A 57 39.03 -2.95 29.15
C GLY A 57 39.42 -4.09 28.20
N ALA A 58 38.47 -4.90 27.76
CA ALA A 58 38.53 -5.75 26.57
C ALA A 58 37.12 -6.30 26.25
N ALA A 59 36.44 -5.63 25.33
CA ALA A 59 35.41 -6.18 24.45
C ALA A 59 34.18 -6.86 25.11
N THR A 60 33.29 -6.06 25.71
CA THR A 60 31.89 -6.22 25.27
C THR A 60 31.82 -5.63 23.88
N GLN A 61 32.04 -6.48 22.86
CA GLN A 61 31.46 -6.20 21.56
C GLN A 61 29.96 -6.08 21.81
N VAL A 62 29.47 -4.85 21.91
CA VAL A 62 28.08 -4.58 21.58
C VAL A 62 27.97 -5.18 20.20
N ALA A 63 27.30 -6.33 20.10
CA ALA A 63 27.00 -6.95 18.82
C ALA A 63 26.45 -5.82 17.98
N ALA A 64 27.21 -5.41 16.95
CA ALA A 64 26.84 -4.30 16.11
C ALA A 64 25.40 -4.55 15.71
N GLN A 65 24.48 -3.72 16.19
CA GLN A 65 23.18 -3.60 15.52
C GLN A 65 23.59 -3.28 14.10
N GLY A 66 23.49 -4.27 13.20
CA GLY A 66 24.04 -4.15 11.85
C GLY A 66 23.62 -2.81 11.28
N ASP A 67 24.54 -2.13 10.59
CA ASP A 67 24.28 -0.85 9.94
C ASP A 67 22.91 -0.97 9.26
N GLY A 68 21.88 -0.32 9.82
CA GLY A 68 20.49 -0.56 9.44
C GLY A 68 20.27 -0.29 7.96
N ASP A 69 19.11 -0.68 7.41
CA ASP A 69 18.86 -0.57 5.97
C ASP A 69 19.17 0.86 5.47
N PRO A 70 20.16 1.02 4.56
CA PRO A 70 20.53 2.33 4.03
C PRO A 70 19.36 3.05 3.35
N ALA A 71 18.36 2.33 2.83
CA ALA A 71 17.16 2.92 2.25
C ALA A 71 16.27 3.62 3.31
N ILE A 72 16.46 3.32 4.59
CA ILE A 72 15.79 3.94 5.73
C ILE A 72 16.68 5.00 6.36
N LEU A 73 17.96 4.68 6.59
CA LEU A 73 18.88 5.54 7.34
C LEU A 73 19.42 6.72 6.53
N LYS A 74 19.39 6.65 5.19
CA LYS A 74 19.83 7.72 4.29
C LYS A 74 18.62 8.27 3.53
N LEU A 75 18.39 9.57 3.65
CA LEU A 75 17.31 10.24 2.93
C LEU A 75 17.44 10.02 1.42
N PRO A 76 16.42 9.45 0.74
CA PRO A 76 16.49 9.22 -0.69
C PRO A 76 16.30 10.54 -1.45
N ALA A 77 16.84 10.62 -2.68
CA ALA A 77 16.82 11.84 -3.49
C ALA A 77 15.41 12.44 -3.69
N HIS A 78 14.37 11.61 -3.76
CA HIS A 78 12.98 12.06 -3.92
C HIS A 78 12.37 12.69 -2.66
N SER A 79 13.07 12.63 -1.52
CA SER A 79 12.64 13.28 -0.27
C SER A 79 13.24 14.67 -0.08
N THR A 80 14.28 15.03 -0.85
CA THR A 80 15.02 16.30 -0.71
C THR A 80 15.01 17.16 -1.99
N GLY A 81 14.41 16.68 -3.08
CA GLY A 81 14.34 17.37 -4.37
C GLY A 81 12.95 17.30 -5.00
N LEU A 82 12.72 18.16 -6.00
CA LEU A 82 11.49 18.13 -6.78
C LEU A 82 11.51 17.00 -7.81
N GLY A 83 10.33 16.41 -8.05
CA GLY A 83 10.11 15.45 -9.12
C GLY A 83 9.86 16.09 -10.47
N GLN A 84 9.29 15.30 -11.39
CA GLN A 84 8.86 15.78 -12.70
C GLN A 84 7.67 16.77 -12.57
N PRO A 85 7.55 17.77 -13.46
CA PRO A 85 6.44 18.72 -13.43
C PRO A 85 5.09 18.06 -13.77
N VAL A 86 3.99 18.75 -13.46
CA VAL A 86 2.65 18.34 -13.92
C VAL A 86 2.60 18.29 -15.44
N VAL A 87 1.87 17.33 -16.00
CA VAL A 87 1.72 17.13 -17.47
C VAL A 87 3.06 16.87 -18.17
N THR A 88 4.02 16.23 -17.50
CA THR A 88 5.26 15.76 -18.14
C THR A 88 4.96 14.81 -19.31
N ASP A 89 4.03 13.88 -19.10
CA ASP A 89 3.47 13.03 -20.15
C ASP A 89 2.00 13.44 -20.37
N GLY A 90 1.65 13.86 -21.59
CA GLY A 90 0.27 14.28 -21.93
C GLY A 90 -0.76 13.14 -21.87
N TYR A 91 -0.29 11.89 -21.95
CA TYR A 91 -1.05 10.69 -21.67
C TYR A 91 -0.21 9.79 -20.77
N GLY A 92 -0.74 9.46 -19.58
CA GLY A 92 0.00 8.72 -18.57
C GLY A 92 0.43 7.33 -19.05
N ARG A 93 1.59 6.88 -18.55
CA ARG A 93 2.13 5.53 -18.77
C ARG A 93 2.54 4.90 -17.44
N PRO A 94 2.59 3.56 -17.35
CA PRO A 94 3.07 2.88 -16.16
C PRO A 94 4.51 3.28 -15.81
N SER A 95 4.87 3.06 -14.55
CA SER A 95 6.25 3.19 -14.07
C SER A 95 7.21 2.33 -14.90
N LYS A 96 8.43 2.84 -15.14
CA LYS A 96 9.48 2.08 -15.83
C LYS A 96 9.83 0.74 -15.15
N TYR A 97 9.55 0.61 -13.85
CA TYR A 97 9.78 -0.62 -13.09
C TYR A 97 8.74 -1.72 -13.38
N GLU A 98 7.61 -1.36 -14.01
CA GLU A 98 6.53 -2.28 -14.40
C GLU A 98 6.62 -2.68 -15.88
N GLY A 99 7.77 -2.51 -16.53
CA GLY A 99 7.93 -2.78 -17.97
C GLY A 99 7.65 -4.23 -18.41
N ASN A 100 7.61 -5.17 -17.47
CA ASN A 100 7.26 -6.57 -17.72
C ASN A 100 5.75 -6.85 -17.70
N VAL A 101 4.93 -5.91 -17.20
CA VAL A 101 3.48 -6.02 -17.17
C VAL A 101 2.92 -5.53 -18.51
N GLN A 102 2.94 -6.43 -19.48
CA GLN A 102 2.55 -6.15 -20.87
C GLN A 102 1.80 -7.33 -21.47
N ARG A 103 1.08 -7.07 -22.57
CA ARG A 103 0.48 -8.12 -23.41
C ARG A 103 1.57 -9.04 -23.95
N ARG A 104 1.23 -10.31 -24.15
CA ARG A 104 2.12 -11.27 -24.85
C ARG A 104 1.35 -11.98 -25.96
N GLN A 105 1.89 -11.97 -27.17
CA GLN A 105 1.29 -12.72 -28.27
C GLN A 105 1.38 -14.23 -27.99
N SER A 106 0.34 -14.98 -28.36
CA SER A 106 0.38 -16.44 -28.29
C SER A 106 1.45 -17.00 -29.25
N PRO A 107 2.48 -17.70 -28.75
CA PRO A 107 3.50 -18.28 -29.62
C PRO A 107 2.90 -19.37 -30.50
N GLY A 108 3.19 -19.35 -31.80
CA GLY A 108 2.93 -20.47 -32.72
C GLY A 108 1.46 -20.86 -32.95
N ARG A 109 0.48 -20.12 -32.40
CA ARG A 109 -0.94 -20.50 -32.50
C ARG A 109 -1.57 -20.19 -33.85
N THR A 110 -1.07 -19.18 -34.56
CA THR A 110 -1.68 -18.67 -35.79
C THR A 110 -0.62 -18.44 -36.86
N GLN A 111 -1.01 -18.67 -38.12
CA GLN A 111 -0.09 -18.57 -39.27
C GLN A 111 0.40 -17.13 -39.52
N THR A 112 -0.40 -16.14 -39.14
CA THR A 112 -0.07 -14.72 -39.26
C THR A 112 -0.32 -13.98 -37.95
N ASN A 113 0.38 -12.86 -37.75
CA ASN A 113 0.22 -12.02 -36.57
C ASN A 113 -1.09 -11.21 -36.60
N GLN A 114 -1.57 -10.89 -37.80
CA GLN A 114 -2.82 -10.17 -38.02
C GLN A 114 -4.05 -11.03 -37.71
N ALA A 115 -3.95 -12.35 -37.85
CA ALA A 115 -4.99 -13.29 -37.48
C ALA A 115 -4.71 -13.99 -36.13
N SER A 116 -4.19 -13.27 -35.14
CA SER A 116 -3.65 -13.83 -33.89
C SER A 116 -4.41 -13.43 -32.62
N VAL A 117 -3.84 -13.81 -31.47
CA VAL A 117 -4.31 -13.49 -30.12
C VAL A 117 -3.14 -13.07 -29.22
N SER A 118 -3.36 -12.08 -28.37
CA SER A 118 -2.47 -11.73 -27.25
C SER A 118 -3.12 -12.09 -25.92
N PHE A 119 -2.34 -12.19 -24.86
CA PHE A 119 -2.79 -12.48 -23.50
C PHE A 119 -2.62 -11.25 -22.63
N ALA A 120 -3.64 -10.95 -21.82
CA ALA A 120 -3.52 -10.03 -20.70
C ALA A 120 -2.62 -10.66 -19.61
N PRO A 121 -1.71 -9.90 -18.96
CA PRO A 121 -0.83 -10.43 -17.92
C PRO A 121 -1.56 -10.58 -16.57
N LEU A 122 -2.62 -11.39 -16.53
CA LEU A 122 -3.55 -11.50 -15.39
C LEU A 122 -2.84 -11.82 -14.06
N GLN A 123 -1.74 -12.57 -14.11
CA GLN A 123 -0.91 -12.91 -12.94
C GLN A 123 -0.29 -11.70 -12.23
N SER A 124 -0.23 -10.55 -12.91
CA SER A 124 0.33 -9.30 -12.38
C SER A 124 -0.74 -8.23 -12.17
N LEU A 125 -2.02 -8.57 -12.38
CA LEU A 125 -3.14 -7.66 -12.17
C LEU A 125 -3.90 -8.01 -10.89
N PHE A 126 -4.45 -6.98 -10.25
CA PHE A 126 -5.25 -7.11 -9.05
C PHE A 126 -6.61 -6.44 -9.25
N GLY A 127 -7.64 -6.99 -8.61
CA GLY A 127 -9.01 -6.50 -8.75
C GLY A 127 -9.71 -7.00 -10.02
N ILE A 128 -10.73 -6.27 -10.46
CA ILE A 128 -11.65 -6.71 -11.52
C ILE A 128 -11.57 -5.90 -12.82
N VAL A 129 -10.78 -4.82 -12.83
CA VAL A 129 -10.66 -3.93 -13.99
C VAL A 129 -9.32 -4.15 -14.66
N THR A 130 -9.34 -4.75 -15.84
CA THR A 130 -8.15 -4.86 -16.69
C THR A 130 -7.85 -3.51 -17.36
N PRO A 131 -6.66 -2.92 -17.19
CA PRO A 131 -6.32 -1.67 -17.87
C PRO A 131 -6.44 -1.79 -19.40
N SER A 132 -6.96 -0.77 -20.08
CA SER A 132 -7.23 -0.83 -21.52
C SER A 132 -6.00 -1.14 -22.38
N GLY A 133 -4.80 -0.71 -21.96
CA GLY A 133 -3.54 -1.05 -22.62
C GLY A 133 -3.05 -2.49 -22.40
N LEU A 134 -3.70 -3.23 -21.49
CA LEU A 134 -3.36 -4.61 -21.13
C LEU A 134 -4.49 -5.60 -21.42
N HIS A 135 -5.69 -5.13 -21.78
CA HIS A 135 -6.78 -5.99 -22.21
C HIS A 135 -6.33 -6.83 -23.41
N PHE A 136 -6.59 -8.13 -23.40
CA PHE A 136 -6.15 -9.02 -24.48
C PHE A 136 -6.72 -8.58 -25.84
N GLU A 137 -6.03 -8.96 -26.91
CA GLU A 137 -6.45 -8.68 -28.28
C GLU A 137 -6.68 -9.99 -29.03
N ARG A 138 -7.73 -10.06 -29.85
CA ARG A 138 -7.89 -11.09 -30.86
C ARG A 138 -8.30 -10.42 -32.16
N HIS A 139 -7.44 -10.50 -33.16
CA HIS A 139 -7.72 -10.04 -34.51
C HIS A 139 -7.85 -11.21 -35.48
N HIS A 140 -8.74 -11.11 -36.47
CA HIS A 140 -8.81 -12.06 -37.58
C HIS A 140 -8.16 -11.51 -38.86
N GLN A 141 -7.96 -10.19 -38.94
CA GLN A 141 -7.38 -9.50 -40.10
C GLN A 141 -6.61 -8.23 -39.69
N GLY A 142 -6.04 -8.23 -38.48
CA GLY A 142 -5.42 -7.04 -37.89
C GLY A 142 -6.45 -6.00 -37.50
N TRP A 143 -5.95 -4.81 -37.19
CA TRP A 143 -6.73 -3.62 -36.86
C TRP A 143 -6.45 -2.52 -37.88
N TRP A 144 -7.40 -1.59 -38.00
CA TRP A 144 -7.30 -0.44 -38.89
C TRP A 144 -7.71 0.83 -38.15
N ASP A 145 -7.02 1.92 -38.44
CA ASP A 145 -7.47 3.25 -38.06
C ASP A 145 -8.60 3.68 -38.99
N ILE A 146 -9.80 3.81 -38.45
CA ILE A 146 -10.99 4.23 -39.19
C ILE A 146 -11.27 5.69 -38.83
N ASP A 147 -11.30 6.56 -39.84
CA ASP A 147 -11.77 7.94 -39.67
C ASP A 147 -13.22 7.93 -39.16
N PRO A 148 -13.51 8.46 -37.96
CA PRO A 148 -14.86 8.48 -37.41
C PRO A 148 -15.88 9.20 -38.32
N ALA A 149 -15.45 10.17 -39.13
CA ALA A 149 -16.32 10.85 -40.10
C ALA A 149 -16.77 9.93 -41.25
N GLN A 150 -15.95 8.93 -41.59
CA GLN A 150 -16.25 7.93 -42.61
C GLN A 150 -17.00 6.71 -42.06
N HIS A 151 -17.03 6.51 -40.75
CA HIS A 151 -17.70 5.36 -40.13
C HIS A 151 -19.21 5.34 -40.42
N ARG A 152 -19.74 4.17 -40.80
CA ARG A 152 -21.17 3.93 -41.03
C ARG A 152 -21.59 2.62 -40.36
N PHE A 153 -22.58 2.69 -39.48
CA PHE A 153 -23.16 1.52 -38.82
C PHE A 153 -24.54 1.23 -39.39
N MET A 154 -24.71 0.07 -40.03
CA MET A 154 -25.97 -0.32 -40.67
C MET A 154 -26.78 -1.27 -39.77
N VAL A 155 -28.07 -0.98 -39.62
CA VAL A 155 -29.08 -1.87 -39.03
C VAL A 155 -30.08 -2.22 -40.13
N ASN A 156 -30.15 -3.49 -40.52
CA ASN A 156 -31.01 -4.01 -41.58
C ASN A 156 -31.58 -5.41 -41.22
N GLY A 157 -32.30 -6.05 -42.14
CA GLY A 157 -32.93 -7.36 -41.92
C GLY A 157 -34.40 -7.25 -41.50
N MET A 158 -34.81 -8.00 -40.47
CA MET A 158 -36.20 -8.02 -39.96
C MET A 158 -36.52 -6.79 -39.11
N VAL A 159 -36.40 -5.60 -39.70
CA VAL A 159 -36.70 -4.32 -39.07
C VAL A 159 -37.74 -3.56 -39.90
N LYS A 160 -38.62 -2.79 -39.24
CA LYS A 160 -39.63 -1.99 -39.96
C LYS A 160 -39.00 -0.99 -40.93
N THR A 161 -37.84 -0.43 -40.58
CA THR A 161 -37.13 0.53 -41.41
C THR A 161 -35.63 0.32 -41.24
N PRO A 162 -34.90 -0.13 -42.28
CA PRO A 162 -33.44 -0.22 -42.22
C PRO A 162 -32.84 1.18 -42.11
N LYS A 163 -31.73 1.30 -41.37
CA LYS A 163 -31.06 2.57 -41.09
C LYS A 163 -29.55 2.43 -41.16
N VAL A 164 -28.88 3.51 -41.56
CA VAL A 164 -27.43 3.67 -41.47
C VAL A 164 -27.16 4.86 -40.56
N PHE A 165 -26.31 4.67 -39.56
CA PHE A 165 -25.94 5.68 -38.58
C PHE A 165 -24.49 6.12 -38.80
N THR A 166 -24.26 7.43 -38.69
CA THR A 166 -22.94 8.04 -38.55
C THR A 166 -22.46 7.95 -37.10
N MET A 167 -21.17 8.19 -36.85
CA MET A 167 -20.65 8.21 -35.48
C MET A 167 -21.33 9.30 -34.62
N ASP A 168 -21.58 10.48 -35.19
CA ASP A 168 -22.29 11.58 -34.53
C ASP A 168 -23.72 11.20 -34.11
N GLU A 169 -24.43 10.40 -34.90
CA GLU A 169 -25.78 9.94 -34.57
C GLU A 169 -25.76 8.90 -33.44
N ILE A 170 -24.78 7.98 -33.46
CA ILE A 170 -24.60 6.99 -32.39
C ILE A 170 -24.29 7.69 -31.07
N MET A 171 -23.41 8.69 -31.06
CA MET A 171 -23.01 9.41 -29.84
C MET A 171 -24.14 10.24 -29.21
N ARG A 172 -25.25 10.49 -29.92
CA ARG A 172 -26.44 11.17 -29.39
C ARG A 172 -27.44 10.22 -28.72
N LEU A 173 -27.25 8.90 -28.83
CA LEU A 173 -28.11 7.92 -28.19
C LEU A 173 -27.84 7.89 -26.66
N PRO A 174 -28.84 7.50 -25.84
CA PRO A 174 -28.65 7.35 -24.40
C PRO A 174 -27.51 6.37 -24.07
N SER A 175 -26.56 6.82 -23.25
CA SER A 175 -25.42 6.01 -22.83
C SER A 175 -25.72 5.19 -21.58
N VAL A 176 -25.17 3.98 -21.51
CA VAL A 176 -25.21 3.11 -20.33
C VAL A 176 -23.82 2.58 -20.00
N SER A 177 -23.50 2.45 -18.72
CA SER A 177 -22.23 1.87 -18.24
C SER A 177 -22.48 0.55 -17.53
N ARG A 178 -21.74 -0.48 -17.91
CA ARG A 178 -21.84 -1.83 -17.34
C ARG A 178 -20.47 -2.48 -17.30
N PHE A 179 -20.24 -3.31 -16.28
CA PHE A 179 -19.05 -4.16 -16.20
C PHE A 179 -19.36 -5.52 -16.81
N TYR A 180 -18.57 -5.92 -17.80
CA TYR A 180 -18.62 -7.23 -18.42
C TYR A 180 -17.22 -7.79 -18.52
N PHE A 181 -17.09 -9.12 -18.42
CA PHE A 181 -15.90 -9.81 -18.86
C PHE A 181 -16.08 -10.22 -20.32
N ILE A 182 -15.01 -10.11 -21.11
CA ILE A 182 -14.96 -10.61 -22.48
C ILE A 182 -13.95 -11.74 -22.48
N GLU A 183 -14.40 -12.94 -22.83
CA GLU A 183 -13.54 -14.12 -22.91
C GLU A 183 -13.49 -14.61 -24.36
N CYS A 184 -12.30 -14.97 -24.81
CA CYS A 184 -12.14 -15.63 -26.11
C CYS A 184 -12.74 -17.03 -26.02
N GLY A 185 -13.59 -17.44 -26.96
CA GLY A 185 -14.14 -18.81 -27.01
C GLY A 185 -13.08 -19.91 -27.13
N ALA A 186 -11.83 -19.55 -27.42
CA ALA A 186 -10.69 -20.45 -27.45
C ALA A 186 -9.74 -20.27 -26.25
N ASN A 187 -10.18 -19.61 -25.17
CA ASN A 187 -9.43 -19.53 -23.93
C ASN A 187 -9.20 -20.96 -23.39
N THR A 188 -8.02 -21.19 -22.80
CA THR A 188 -7.50 -22.53 -22.42
C THR A 188 -7.50 -23.59 -23.52
N GLY A 189 -7.74 -23.23 -24.80
CA GLY A 189 -7.79 -24.17 -25.92
C GLY A 189 -6.57 -25.07 -26.07
N MET A 190 -5.38 -24.59 -25.66
CA MET A 190 -4.13 -25.36 -25.69
C MET A 190 -3.99 -26.38 -24.55
N GLU A 191 -4.78 -26.24 -23.50
CA GLU A 191 -4.77 -27.12 -22.33
C GLU A 191 -5.69 -28.34 -22.52
N TRP A 192 -6.49 -28.35 -23.58
CA TRP A 192 -7.27 -29.52 -23.95
C TRP A 192 -6.31 -30.58 -24.48
N GLY A 193 -6.17 -31.68 -23.74
CA GLY A 193 -5.52 -32.87 -24.26
C GLY A 193 -6.28 -33.34 -25.48
N ASN A 194 -5.64 -33.39 -26.64
CA ASN A 194 -6.19 -34.03 -27.82
C ASN A 194 -6.46 -35.51 -27.45
N VAL A 195 -7.68 -35.84 -27.05
CA VAL A 195 -8.19 -37.22 -27.06
C VAL A 195 -8.54 -37.63 -28.48
#